data_AF-A0A838TR69-F1
#
_entry.id   AF-A0A838TR69-F1
#
_cell.length_a   1.000
_cell.length_b   1.000
_cell.length_c   1.000
_cell.angle_alpha   90.00
_cell.angle_beta   90.00
_cell.angle_gamma   90.00
#
_symmetry.space_group_name_H-M   'P 1'
#
loop_
_entity.id
_entity.type
_entity.pdbx_description
1 polymer ?
#
loop_
_entity_poly.entity_id
_entity_poly.type
_entity_poly.pdbx_seq_one_letter_code
_entity_poly.pdbx_strand_id
1 'polypeptide(L)'
;MNPADIYAVVQWWSILFLLGVGFLPLTFILFDTFFDKGYIFSKLIGLVLTGYVVYVLGVIKLVPFNVFAIYIVFLVLVVGFAVVLPRRWRILYVLKKYWPVFLIEELFFLIILMVWAYVHSFAPDIHGLEKYMDYGFINSFLRSDYLPAKDMWFTPFTINYYYFGHLLTAMLTKMSGLSSALTFNLMLSTIVAFCFMQTFSIGANLYAKLAQNPAVKKVKLIVAGLLSALLVTFAGNLHILYSFFKPYKADNPVPFWELQFSPWQFTNGNFVINEYWYPNATRFIYNTIHEFPIYSWVVADLHGHVLDIPFVLLIIGLLLSLVFTHTQKNPDEEKKLQMFMVSPFFLVFTGLLLACMYMTNAWDGAIYLLLTGLVLF
;
A
#
# COMPACT_ATOMS: atom_id res chain seq x y z
N MET A 1 3.26 24.12 -4.46
CA MET A 1 4.14 23.76 -3.33
C MET A 1 5.19 24.82 -3.12
N ASN A 2 5.19 25.41 -1.93
CA ASN A 2 6.27 26.28 -1.48
C ASN A 2 7.45 25.42 -0.92
N PRO A 3 8.59 26.02 -0.57
CA PRO A 3 9.72 25.27 0.00
C PRO A 3 9.42 24.51 1.30
N ALA A 4 8.50 25.00 2.14
CA ALA A 4 8.11 24.34 3.39
C ALA A 4 7.32 23.05 3.11
N ASP A 5 6.47 23.03 2.07
CA ASP A 5 5.75 21.83 1.65
C ASP A 5 6.73 20.75 1.18
N ILE A 6 7.74 21.12 0.39
CA ILE A 6 8.78 20.20 -0.08
C ILE A 6 9.56 19.63 1.10
N TYR A 7 9.92 20.46 2.07
CA TYR A 7 10.56 20.00 3.30
C TYR A 7 9.69 18.99 4.06
N ALA A 8 8.38 19.24 4.19
CA ALA A 8 7.46 18.31 4.83
C ALA A 8 7.39 16.95 4.09
N VAL A 9 7.35 16.95 2.75
CA VAL A 9 7.37 15.71 1.97
C VAL A 9 8.67 14.94 2.19
N VAL A 10 9.82 15.63 2.17
CA VAL A 10 11.14 14.99 2.40
C VAL A 10 11.27 14.47 3.83
N GLN A 11 10.78 15.21 4.82
CA GLN A 11 10.75 14.78 6.23
C GLN A 11 9.89 13.52 6.38
N TRP A 12 8.70 13.50 5.79
CA TRP A 12 7.83 12.32 5.79
C TRP A 12 8.46 11.12 5.08
N TRP A 13 9.01 11.34 3.88
CA TRP A 13 9.74 10.33 3.13
C TRP A 13 10.92 9.76 3.93
N SER A 14 11.65 10.59 4.68
CA SER A 14 12.78 10.13 5.49
C SER A 14 12.38 9.14 6.58
N ILE A 15 11.17 9.25 7.14
CA ILE A 15 10.63 8.30 8.11
C ILE A 15 10.32 6.95 7.43
N LEU A 16 9.68 6.99 6.25
CA LEU A 16 9.43 5.79 5.46
C LEU A 16 10.73 5.11 5.03
N PHE A 17 11.73 5.90 4.62
CA PHE A 17 13.06 5.43 4.27
C PHE A 17 13.75 4.77 5.47
N LEU A 18 13.71 5.40 6.65
CA LEU A 18 14.24 4.85 7.90
C LEU A 18 13.60 3.50 8.25
N LEU A 19 12.27 3.41 8.19
CA LEU A 19 11.52 2.17 8.39
C LEU A 19 11.96 1.10 7.39
N GLY A 20 12.13 1.46 6.11
CA GLY A 20 12.61 0.54 5.09
C GLY A 20 14.01 0.01 5.39
N VAL A 21 14.97 0.91 5.62
CA VAL A 21 16.37 0.56 5.91
C VAL A 21 16.48 -0.37 7.11
N GLY A 22 15.72 -0.11 8.18
CA GLY A 22 15.72 -0.95 9.39
C GLY A 22 15.31 -2.40 9.13
N PHE A 23 14.45 -2.64 8.14
CA PHE A 23 13.87 -3.95 7.87
C PHE A 23 14.38 -4.63 6.58
N LEU A 24 15.34 -4.03 5.86
CA LEU A 24 16.00 -4.65 4.71
C LEU A 24 16.52 -6.08 4.98
N PRO A 25 17.16 -6.38 6.12
CA PRO A 25 17.62 -7.75 6.41
C PRO A 25 16.49 -8.78 6.29
N LEU A 26 15.33 -8.44 6.83
CA LEU A 26 14.16 -9.30 6.81
C LEU A 26 13.58 -9.40 5.39
N THR A 27 13.42 -8.27 4.73
CA THR A 27 12.88 -8.19 3.36
C THR A 27 13.71 -9.01 2.36
N PHE A 28 15.03 -8.95 2.44
CA PHE A 28 15.92 -9.70 1.54
C PHE A 28 15.83 -11.21 1.71
N ILE A 29 15.35 -11.68 2.86
CA ILE A 29 15.10 -13.11 3.11
C ILE A 29 13.74 -13.50 2.54
N LEU A 30 12.70 -12.68 2.76
CA LEU A 30 11.34 -12.95 2.27
C LEU A 30 11.23 -12.87 0.74
N PHE A 31 12.00 -11.98 0.10
CA PHE A 31 11.96 -11.70 -1.33
C PHE A 31 13.27 -12.08 -2.03
N ASP A 32 13.96 -13.12 -1.55
CA ASP A 32 15.27 -13.49 -2.05
C ASP A 32 15.26 -13.92 -3.53
N THR A 33 14.11 -14.36 -4.05
CA THR A 33 13.89 -14.73 -5.45
C THR A 33 13.67 -13.54 -6.36
N PHE A 34 13.30 -12.38 -5.81
CA PHE A 34 13.01 -11.19 -6.60
C PHE A 34 14.31 -10.55 -7.14
N PHE A 35 14.22 -9.88 -8.31
CA PHE A 35 15.37 -9.21 -8.94
C PHE A 35 15.86 -8.00 -8.13
N ASP A 36 14.93 -7.30 -7.48
CA ASP A 36 15.07 -6.13 -6.60
C ASP A 36 15.10 -6.51 -5.11
N LYS A 37 15.10 -7.80 -4.78
CA LYS A 37 15.07 -8.29 -3.39
C LYS A 37 13.90 -7.74 -2.56
N GLY A 38 12.83 -7.30 -3.22
CA GLY A 38 11.66 -6.71 -2.60
C GLY A 38 11.93 -5.39 -1.88
N TYR A 39 12.96 -4.62 -2.27
CA TYR A 39 13.38 -3.40 -1.57
C TYR A 39 12.22 -2.46 -1.23
N ILE A 40 11.31 -2.21 -2.17
CA ILE A 40 10.14 -1.35 -1.91
C ILE A 40 9.25 -1.85 -0.75
N PHE A 41 9.09 -3.16 -0.58
CA PHE A 41 8.27 -3.77 0.46
C PHE A 41 8.85 -3.55 1.87
N SER A 42 10.14 -3.27 1.99
CA SER A 42 10.80 -3.07 3.29
C SER A 42 10.17 -1.96 4.12
N LYS A 43 9.76 -0.85 3.48
CA LYS A 43 9.15 0.29 4.15
C LYS A 43 7.83 -0.10 4.81
N LEU A 44 7.00 -0.85 4.09
CA LEU A 44 5.73 -1.33 4.60
C LEU A 44 5.92 -2.44 5.64
N ILE A 45 6.85 -3.36 5.45
CA ILE A 45 7.17 -4.39 6.45
C ILE A 45 7.58 -3.72 7.78
N GLY A 46 8.47 -2.71 7.71
CA GLY A 46 8.90 -1.97 8.89
C GLY A 46 7.76 -1.19 9.54
N LEU A 47 6.91 -0.55 8.74
CA LEU A 47 5.72 0.15 9.20
C LEU A 47 4.75 -0.79 9.94
N VAL A 48 4.43 -1.93 9.34
CA VAL A 48 3.46 -2.90 9.87
C VAL A 48 3.99 -3.58 11.13
N LEU A 49 5.24 -4.06 11.13
CA LEU A 49 5.80 -4.73 12.30
C LEU A 49 5.95 -3.77 13.48
N THR A 50 6.43 -2.55 13.25
CA THR A 50 6.53 -1.54 14.29
C THR A 50 5.14 -1.16 14.80
N GLY A 51 4.20 -0.87 13.91
CA GLY A 51 2.85 -0.47 14.26
C GLY A 51 2.06 -1.55 14.98
N TYR A 52 2.18 -2.81 14.57
CA TYR A 52 1.50 -3.93 15.21
C TYR A 52 2.04 -4.18 16.63
N VAL A 53 3.36 -4.13 16.82
CA VAL A 53 3.95 -4.30 18.17
C VAL A 53 3.57 -3.12 19.07
N VAL A 54 3.63 -1.89 18.56
CA VAL A 54 3.14 -0.71 19.30
C VAL A 54 1.66 -0.85 19.65
N TYR A 55 0.83 -1.35 18.72
CA TYR A 55 -0.59 -1.62 18.96
C TYR A 55 -0.79 -2.59 20.13
N VAL A 56 -0.18 -3.78 20.04
CA VAL A 56 -0.33 -4.83 21.07
C VAL A 56 0.17 -4.34 22.42
N LEU A 57 1.37 -3.73 22.48
CA LEU A 57 1.94 -3.21 23.72
C LEU A 57 1.14 -2.04 24.29
N GLY A 58 0.50 -1.23 23.43
CA GLY A 58 -0.40 -0.16 23.81
C GLY A 58 -1.73 -0.66 24.39
N VAL A 59 -2.30 -1.73 23.82
CA VAL A 59 -3.55 -2.36 24.30
C VAL A 59 -3.38 -2.97 25.69
N ILE A 60 -2.25 -3.66 25.93
CA ILE A 60 -1.92 -4.21 27.26
C ILE A 60 -1.37 -3.14 28.22
N LYS A 61 -1.27 -1.88 27.78
CA LYS A 61 -0.75 -0.73 28.53
C LYS A 61 0.70 -0.86 29.01
N LEU A 62 1.53 -1.63 28.32
CA LEU A 62 2.96 -1.76 28.62
C LEU A 62 3.75 -0.56 28.09
N VAL A 63 3.42 -0.10 26.89
CA VAL A 63 4.14 0.97 26.20
C VAL A 63 3.14 2.06 25.80
N PRO A 64 3.37 3.34 26.17
CA PRO A 64 2.50 4.43 25.76
C PRO A 64 2.67 4.74 24.26
N PHE A 65 1.62 5.22 23.61
CA PHE A 65 1.62 5.63 22.22
C PHE A 65 2.25 7.02 22.04
N ASN A 66 3.54 7.17 22.34
CA ASN A 66 4.30 8.40 22.16
C ASN A 66 5.53 8.21 21.26
N VAL A 67 6.15 9.32 20.84
CA VAL A 67 7.25 9.33 19.86
C VAL A 67 8.42 8.47 20.34
N PHE A 68 8.88 8.64 21.58
CA PHE A 68 10.02 7.90 22.14
C PHE A 68 9.76 6.40 22.18
N ALA A 69 8.58 6.02 22.66
CA ALA A 69 8.15 4.62 22.72
C ALA A 69 8.14 3.96 21.33
N ILE A 70 7.60 4.64 20.32
CA ILE A 70 7.56 4.14 18.94
C ILE A 70 8.98 3.89 18.41
N TYR A 71 9.90 4.84 18.60
CA TYR A 71 11.30 4.67 18.17
C TYR A 71 12.03 3.58 18.95
N ILE A 72 11.78 3.41 20.25
CA ILE A 72 12.36 2.32 21.03
C ILE A 72 11.88 0.97 20.51
N VAL A 73 10.58 0.81 20.26
CA VAL A 73 10.02 -0.43 19.69
C VAL A 73 10.65 -0.70 18.32
N PHE A 74 10.72 0.31 17.45
CA PHE A 74 11.40 0.20 16.15
C PHE A 74 12.84 -0.29 16.30
N LEU A 75 13.64 0.34 17.17
CA LEU A 75 15.05 -0.03 17.37
C LEU A 75 15.20 -1.44 17.94
N VAL A 76 14.37 -1.83 18.91
CA VAL A 76 14.37 -3.18 19.48
C VAL A 76 14.07 -4.22 18.40
N LEU A 77 13.11 -3.95 17.52
CA LEU A 77 12.80 -4.84 16.40
C LEU A 77 13.96 -4.92 15.40
N VAL A 78 14.53 -3.79 14.98
CA VAL A 78 15.67 -3.75 14.05
C VAL A 78 16.86 -4.54 14.61
N VAL A 79 17.20 -4.33 15.89
CA VAL A 79 18.28 -5.06 16.57
C VAL A 79 17.93 -6.54 16.71
N GLY A 80 16.70 -6.86 17.11
CA GLY A 80 16.22 -8.23 17.24
C GLY A 80 16.34 -9.01 15.94
N PHE A 81 15.85 -8.45 14.83
CA PHE A 81 16.00 -9.04 13.51
C PHE A 81 17.47 -9.11 13.07
N ALA A 82 18.27 -8.07 13.31
CA ALA A 82 19.70 -8.12 12.97
C ALA A 82 20.49 -9.18 13.77
N VAL A 83 20.05 -9.54 14.98
CA VAL A 83 20.67 -10.59 15.81
C VAL A 83 20.18 -11.98 15.44
N VAL A 84 18.87 -12.16 15.25
CA VAL A 84 18.25 -13.47 15.01
C VAL A 84 18.47 -13.95 13.57
N LEU A 85 18.52 -13.02 12.60
CA LEU A 85 18.67 -13.41 11.20
C LEU A 85 20.09 -13.91 10.92
N PRO A 86 20.26 -15.18 10.51
CA PRO A 86 21.58 -15.69 10.18
C PRO A 86 22.12 -14.96 8.95
N ARG A 87 23.46 -14.81 8.88
CA ARG A 87 24.21 -14.35 7.69
C ARG A 87 24.20 -12.83 7.41
N ARG A 88 24.57 -12.03 8.40
CA ARG A 88 24.83 -10.57 8.26
C ARG A 88 25.71 -10.19 7.06
N TRP A 89 26.71 -11.02 6.73
CA TRP A 89 27.63 -10.82 5.61
C TRP A 89 26.94 -10.81 4.23
N ARG A 90 25.83 -11.55 4.08
CA ARG A 90 25.06 -11.62 2.83
C ARG A 90 24.30 -10.32 2.57
N ILE A 91 23.88 -9.61 3.61
CA ILE A 91 23.15 -8.33 3.50
C ILE A 91 24.04 -7.27 2.85
N LEU A 92 25.28 -7.11 3.34
CA LEU A 92 26.24 -6.14 2.78
C LEU A 92 26.58 -6.47 1.32
N TYR A 93 26.71 -7.76 0.99
CA TYR A 93 26.90 -8.19 -0.40
C TYR A 93 25.71 -7.81 -1.29
N VAL A 94 24.47 -8.09 -0.83
CA VAL A 94 23.25 -7.73 -1.56
C VAL A 94 23.16 -6.22 -1.75
N LEU A 95 23.38 -5.43 -0.69
CA LEU A 95 23.41 -3.97 -0.78
C LEU A 95 24.41 -3.50 -1.84
N LYS A 96 25.67 -3.96 -1.76
CA LYS A 96 26.71 -3.55 -2.72
C LYS A 96 26.41 -3.98 -4.16
N LYS A 97 25.75 -5.13 -4.36
CA LYS A 97 25.45 -5.66 -5.69
C LYS A 97 24.21 -5.01 -6.32
N TYR A 98 23.20 -4.68 -5.54
CA TYR A 98 21.88 -4.24 -6.02
C TYR A 98 21.56 -2.77 -5.72
N TRP A 99 22.46 -2.00 -5.09
CA TRP A 99 22.23 -0.58 -4.77
C TRP A 99 21.73 0.30 -5.92
N PRO A 100 22.11 0.11 -7.21
CA PRO A 100 21.59 0.97 -8.27
C PRO A 100 20.09 0.73 -8.49
N VAL A 101 19.62 -0.50 -8.30
CA VAL A 101 18.19 -0.84 -8.37
C VAL A 101 17.45 -0.17 -7.23
N PHE A 102 17.99 -0.26 -6.01
CA PHE A 102 17.39 0.35 -4.83
C PHE A 102 17.31 1.88 -4.94
N LEU A 103 18.37 2.51 -5.47
CA LEU A 103 18.37 3.95 -5.71
C LEU A 103 17.31 4.36 -6.74
N ILE A 104 17.18 3.59 -7.83
CA ILE A 104 16.16 3.85 -8.85
C ILE A 104 14.76 3.72 -8.23
N GLU A 105 14.48 2.63 -7.51
CA GLU A 105 13.19 2.44 -6.86
C GLU A 105 12.89 3.53 -5.84
N GLU A 106 13.88 3.97 -5.08
CA GLU A 106 13.72 5.07 -4.12
C GLU A 106 13.43 6.40 -4.83
N LEU A 107 14.13 6.67 -5.92
CA LEU A 107 13.91 7.87 -6.71
C LEU A 107 12.51 7.89 -7.32
N PHE A 108 12.06 6.78 -7.89
CA PHE A 108 10.69 6.66 -8.41
C PHE A 108 9.64 6.77 -7.28
N PHE A 109 9.87 6.13 -6.14
CA PHE A 109 8.99 6.27 -4.98
C PHE A 109 8.84 7.73 -4.54
N LEU A 110 9.96 8.45 -4.41
CA LEU A 110 9.96 9.87 -4.06
C LEU A 110 9.32 10.74 -5.14
N ILE A 111 9.55 10.45 -6.43
CA ILE A 111 8.91 11.18 -7.54
C ILE A 111 7.39 11.02 -7.49
N ILE A 112 6.89 9.79 -7.35
CA ILE A 112 5.43 9.55 -7.30
C ILE A 112 4.83 10.19 -6.05
N LEU A 113 5.50 10.08 -4.90
CA LEU A 113 5.09 10.73 -3.66
C LEU A 113 4.99 12.27 -3.84
N MET A 114 6.00 12.89 -4.44
CA MET A 114 6.04 14.34 -4.70
C MET A 114 4.97 14.79 -5.71
N VAL A 115 4.82 14.06 -6.83
CA VAL A 115 3.82 14.36 -7.85
C VAL A 115 2.42 14.27 -7.25
N TRP A 116 2.13 13.22 -6.49
CA TRP A 116 0.80 13.04 -5.92
C TRP A 116 0.52 14.00 -4.77
N ALA A 117 1.52 14.33 -3.96
CA ALA A 117 1.39 15.38 -2.94
C ALA A 117 1.13 16.75 -3.59
N TYR A 118 1.76 17.04 -4.74
CA TYR A 118 1.48 18.25 -5.51
C TYR A 118 0.05 18.29 -6.01
N VAL A 119 -0.47 17.18 -6.55
CA VAL A 119 -1.88 17.08 -6.98
C VAL A 119 -2.84 17.34 -5.81
N HIS A 120 -2.62 16.72 -4.65
CA HIS A 120 -3.47 16.96 -3.48
C HIS A 120 -3.35 18.37 -2.91
N SER A 121 -2.24 19.07 -3.13
CA SER A 121 -2.08 20.44 -2.63
C SER A 121 -3.09 21.44 -3.22
N PHE A 122 -3.77 21.09 -4.31
CA PHE A 122 -4.84 21.92 -4.90
C PHE A 122 -6.19 21.80 -4.18
N ALA A 123 -6.43 20.68 -3.47
CA ALA A 123 -7.66 20.44 -2.70
C ALA A 123 -7.34 19.60 -1.44
N PRO A 124 -6.58 20.16 -0.48
CA PRO A 124 -6.09 19.41 0.68
C PRO A 124 -7.12 19.33 1.83
N ASP A 125 -8.30 19.92 1.65
CA ASP A 125 -9.32 19.99 2.68
C ASP A 125 -10.00 18.63 2.93
N ILE A 126 -10.53 18.49 4.14
CA ILE A 126 -11.20 17.28 4.60
C ILE A 126 -12.72 17.36 4.43
N HIS A 127 -13.23 18.26 3.58
CA HIS A 127 -14.66 18.37 3.35
C HIS A 127 -15.15 17.28 2.39
N GLY A 128 -16.28 16.67 2.75
CA GLY A 128 -16.96 15.67 1.93
C GLY A 128 -16.60 14.22 2.28
N LEU A 129 -17.55 13.33 1.95
CA LEU A 129 -17.45 11.88 2.12
C LEU A 129 -16.97 11.50 3.53
N GLU A 130 -15.98 10.64 3.63
CA GLU A 130 -15.52 10.04 4.87
C GLU A 130 -14.25 10.69 5.43
N LYS A 131 -13.67 11.67 4.72
CA LYS A 131 -12.42 12.35 5.10
C LYS A 131 -12.44 12.90 6.53
N TYR A 132 -13.55 13.51 6.94
CA TYR A 132 -13.69 14.04 8.30
C TYR A 132 -13.64 12.93 9.36
N MET A 133 -14.25 11.78 9.07
CA MET A 133 -14.22 10.63 9.97
C MET A 133 -12.80 10.07 10.08
N ASP A 134 -12.14 9.83 8.94
CA ASP A 134 -10.78 9.29 8.89
C ASP A 134 -9.77 10.19 9.61
N TYR A 135 -9.84 11.49 9.34
CA TYR A 135 -9.04 12.50 10.03
C TYR A 135 -9.32 12.50 11.53
N GLY A 136 -10.58 12.31 11.90
CA GLY A 136 -11.05 12.14 13.27
C GLY A 136 -10.45 10.94 14.01
N PHE A 137 -10.40 9.78 13.37
CA PHE A 137 -9.75 8.58 13.92
C PHE A 137 -8.26 8.81 14.14
N ILE A 138 -7.55 9.36 13.15
CA ILE A 138 -6.12 9.69 13.27
C ILE A 138 -5.88 10.60 14.48
N ASN A 139 -6.68 11.67 14.62
CA ASN A 139 -6.54 12.60 15.74
C ASN A 139 -6.91 11.97 17.09
N SER A 140 -7.82 11.00 17.11
CA SER A 140 -8.16 10.25 18.33
C SER A 140 -6.99 9.40 18.80
N PHE A 141 -6.26 8.76 17.88
CA PHE A 141 -5.00 8.09 18.20
C PHE A 141 -3.92 9.06 18.68
N LEU A 142 -3.77 10.21 18.02
CA LEU A 142 -2.74 11.20 18.38
C LEU A 142 -2.89 11.72 19.82
N ARG A 143 -4.13 11.90 20.28
CA ARG A 143 -4.47 12.33 21.65
C ARG A 143 -4.44 11.20 22.69
N SER A 144 -4.34 9.94 22.26
CA SER A 144 -4.40 8.80 23.18
C SER A 144 -3.01 8.46 23.73
N ASP A 145 -2.93 8.22 25.04
CA ASP A 145 -1.71 7.73 25.70
C ASP A 145 -1.54 6.22 25.52
N TYR A 146 -2.65 5.49 25.50
CA TYR A 146 -2.71 4.03 25.33
C TYR A 146 -3.81 3.67 24.35
N LEU A 147 -3.76 2.44 23.84
CA LEU A 147 -4.69 1.94 22.83
C LEU A 147 -5.70 0.96 23.47
N PRO A 148 -6.85 0.70 22.82
CA PRO A 148 -7.39 1.40 21.65
C PRO A 148 -7.83 2.85 21.97
N ALA A 149 -7.84 3.71 20.96
CA ALA A 149 -8.25 5.10 21.12
C ALA A 149 -9.76 5.23 21.39
N LYS A 150 -10.13 6.30 22.07
CA LYS A 150 -11.54 6.67 22.27
C LYS A 150 -12.18 7.06 20.95
N ASP A 151 -13.42 6.68 20.77
CA ASP A 151 -14.25 7.11 19.64
C ASP A 151 -14.53 8.62 19.74
N MET A 152 -14.42 9.36 18.64
CA MET A 152 -14.62 10.82 18.70
C MET A 152 -16.08 11.27 18.69
N TRP A 153 -17.02 10.39 18.36
CA TRP A 153 -18.47 10.67 18.43
C TRP A 153 -19.08 10.07 19.69
N PHE A 154 -18.51 8.97 20.21
CA PHE A 154 -19.12 8.19 21.29
C PHE A 154 -18.18 7.94 22.48
N THR A 155 -17.58 9.01 23.01
CA THR A 155 -16.81 8.93 24.27
C THR A 155 -17.71 8.52 25.45
N PRO A 156 -17.25 7.68 26.40
CA PRO A 156 -15.87 7.20 26.59
C PRO A 156 -15.54 5.88 25.88
N PHE A 157 -16.39 5.38 24.99
CA PHE A 157 -16.18 4.10 24.30
C PHE A 157 -15.05 4.18 23.27
N THR A 158 -14.58 3.03 22.83
CA THR A 158 -13.49 2.88 21.86
C THR A 158 -14.03 2.83 20.44
N ILE A 159 -13.20 3.20 19.46
CA ILE A 159 -13.57 3.12 18.04
C ILE A 159 -13.97 1.68 17.69
N ASN A 160 -15.16 1.50 17.11
CA ASN A 160 -15.65 0.20 16.64
C ASN A 160 -15.66 0.15 15.10
N TYR A 161 -14.47 0.11 14.52
CA TYR A 161 -14.22 0.15 13.08
C TYR A 161 -12.89 -0.54 12.74
N TYR A 162 -12.63 -0.86 11.47
CA TYR A 162 -11.31 -1.32 11.02
C TYR A 162 -10.35 -0.12 10.92
N TYR A 163 -9.58 0.16 11.97
CA TYR A 163 -8.81 1.41 12.09
C TYR A 163 -7.29 1.23 12.02
N PHE A 164 -6.78 0.02 11.72
CA PHE A 164 -5.34 -0.23 11.82
C PHE A 164 -4.52 0.63 10.85
N GLY A 165 -5.03 0.86 9.63
CA GLY A 165 -4.42 1.81 8.70
C GLY A 165 -4.37 3.24 9.27
N HIS A 166 -5.46 3.74 9.89
CA HIS A 166 -5.48 5.05 10.56
C HIS A 166 -4.49 5.12 11.73
N LEU A 167 -4.32 4.03 12.47
CA LEU A 167 -3.30 3.92 13.53
C LEU A 167 -1.89 4.05 12.96
N LEU A 168 -1.59 3.39 11.84
CA LEU A 168 -0.29 3.52 11.16
C LEU A 168 -0.06 4.96 10.67
N THR A 169 -1.08 5.61 10.13
CA THR A 169 -1.01 7.03 9.77
C THR A 169 -0.72 7.91 10.99
N ALA A 170 -1.39 7.66 12.12
CA ALA A 170 -1.11 8.37 13.37
C ALA A 170 0.32 8.11 13.90
N MET A 171 0.81 6.88 13.76
CA MET A 171 2.19 6.52 14.14
C MET A 171 3.21 7.29 13.29
N LEU A 172 3.05 7.29 11.96
CA LEU A 172 3.90 8.06 11.05
C LEU A 172 3.81 9.57 11.33
N THR A 173 2.64 10.06 11.72
CA THR A 173 2.47 11.46 12.14
C THR A 173 3.30 11.77 13.39
N LYS A 174 3.26 10.91 14.42
CA LYS A 174 4.11 11.06 15.62
C LYS A 174 5.60 10.97 15.29
N MET A 175 6.02 10.00 14.47
CA MET A 175 7.42 9.82 14.10
C MET A 175 7.96 11.00 13.27
N SER A 176 7.17 11.49 12.31
CA SER A 176 7.59 12.63 11.48
C SER A 176 7.60 13.94 12.26
N GLY A 177 6.76 14.10 13.29
CA GLY A 177 6.61 15.37 13.99
C GLY A 177 5.88 16.44 13.16
N LEU A 178 5.27 16.04 12.04
CA LEU A 178 4.42 16.89 11.21
C LEU A 178 3.00 16.97 11.79
N SER A 179 2.25 18.01 11.40
CA SER A 179 0.85 18.14 11.79
C SER A 179 -0.02 17.10 11.07
N SER A 180 -1.09 16.64 11.72
CA SER A 180 -2.06 15.71 11.13
C SER A 180 -2.66 16.22 9.83
N ALA A 181 -2.84 17.54 9.68
CA ALA A 181 -3.38 18.16 8.48
C ALA A 181 -2.49 17.91 7.24
N LEU A 182 -1.17 17.94 7.43
CA LEU A 182 -0.21 17.60 6.37
C LEU A 182 -0.14 16.09 6.17
N THR A 183 -0.03 15.33 7.26
CA THR A 183 0.22 13.88 7.16
C THR A 183 -0.97 13.08 6.65
N PHE A 184 -2.21 13.57 6.82
CA PHE A 184 -3.39 13.01 6.17
C PHE A 184 -3.21 12.98 4.63
N ASN A 185 -2.82 14.13 4.06
CA ASN A 185 -2.58 14.27 2.63
C ASN A 185 -1.31 13.51 2.17
N LEU A 186 -0.23 13.54 2.96
CA LEU A 186 0.99 12.79 2.64
C LEU A 186 0.78 11.28 2.70
N MET A 187 -0.09 10.79 3.57
CA MET A 187 -0.46 9.38 3.62
C MET A 187 -1.18 8.96 2.34
N LEU A 188 -2.11 9.76 1.82
CA LEU A 188 -2.75 9.49 0.52
C LEU A 188 -1.70 9.34 -0.59
N SER A 189 -0.77 10.30 -0.68
CA SER A 189 0.35 10.24 -1.63
C SER A 189 1.26 9.03 -1.41
N THR A 190 1.43 8.60 -0.16
CA THR A 190 2.21 7.42 0.22
C THR A 190 1.57 6.14 -0.28
N ILE A 191 0.24 6.03 -0.17
CA ILE A 191 -0.51 4.86 -0.66
C ILE A 191 -0.38 4.77 -2.19
N VAL A 192 -0.48 5.90 -2.91
CA VAL A 192 -0.26 5.93 -4.37
C VAL A 192 1.16 5.48 -4.73
N ALA A 193 2.17 6.01 -4.03
CA ALA A 193 3.57 5.65 -4.25
C ALA A 193 3.84 4.16 -3.97
N PHE A 194 3.24 3.60 -2.92
CA PHE A 194 3.28 2.17 -2.64
C PHE A 194 2.59 1.35 -3.72
N CYS A 195 1.36 1.72 -4.11
CA CYS A 195 0.61 1.04 -5.16
C CYS A 195 1.43 0.95 -6.45
N PHE A 196 2.02 2.07 -6.87
CA PHE A 196 2.85 2.14 -8.06
C PHE A 196 4.10 1.27 -7.94
N MET A 197 4.89 1.46 -6.88
CA MET A 197 6.21 0.82 -6.79
C MET A 197 6.15 -0.68 -6.42
N GLN A 198 5.18 -1.09 -5.60
CA GLN A 198 4.97 -2.52 -5.30
C GLN A 198 4.46 -3.25 -6.54
N THR A 199 3.54 -2.66 -7.29
CA THR A 199 3.08 -3.23 -8.57
C THR A 199 4.22 -3.28 -9.59
N PHE A 200 5.07 -2.26 -9.65
CA PHE A 200 6.27 -2.27 -10.49
C PHE A 200 7.13 -3.50 -10.20
N SER A 201 7.45 -3.72 -8.92
CA SER A 201 8.26 -4.87 -8.48
C SER A 201 7.57 -6.20 -8.83
N ILE A 202 6.28 -6.36 -8.52
CA ILE A 202 5.50 -7.58 -8.83
C ILE A 202 5.47 -7.86 -10.34
N GLY A 203 5.10 -6.87 -11.15
CA GLY A 203 4.97 -7.02 -12.60
C GLY A 203 6.30 -7.34 -13.28
N ALA A 204 7.38 -6.67 -12.87
CA ALA A 204 8.72 -6.94 -13.36
C ALA A 204 9.21 -8.35 -13.00
N ASN A 205 8.96 -8.80 -11.76
CA ASN A 205 9.31 -10.15 -11.29
C ASN A 205 8.47 -11.24 -11.98
N LEU A 206 7.18 -11.01 -12.19
CA LEU A 206 6.30 -11.92 -12.92
C LEU A 206 6.75 -12.06 -14.39
N TYR A 207 7.05 -10.94 -15.05
CA TYR A 207 7.59 -10.96 -16.41
C TYR A 207 8.91 -11.72 -16.49
N ALA A 208 9.83 -11.49 -15.54
CA ALA A 208 11.10 -12.20 -15.47
C ALA A 208 10.91 -13.72 -15.38
N LYS A 209 9.95 -14.17 -14.57
CA LYS A 209 9.61 -15.59 -14.41
C LYS A 209 9.00 -16.18 -15.68
N LEU A 210 8.02 -15.51 -16.27
CA LEU A 210 7.29 -15.99 -17.46
C LEU A 210 8.17 -16.03 -18.71
N ALA A 211 9.07 -15.08 -18.86
CA ALA A 211 9.95 -15.02 -20.03
C ALA A 211 10.98 -16.17 -20.07
N GLN A 212 11.21 -16.89 -18.96
CA GLN A 212 12.09 -18.06 -18.79
C GLN A 212 13.53 -17.95 -19.37
N ASN A 213 13.94 -16.77 -19.83
CA ASN A 213 15.14 -16.59 -20.63
C ASN A 213 16.16 -15.69 -19.89
N PRO A 214 17.39 -16.17 -19.60
CA PRO A 214 18.41 -15.37 -18.94
C PRO A 214 18.85 -14.13 -19.76
N ALA A 215 18.45 -14.04 -21.03
CA ALA A 215 18.71 -12.89 -21.90
C ALA A 215 17.58 -11.83 -21.93
N VAL A 216 16.61 -11.87 -20.99
CA VAL A 216 15.67 -10.74 -20.83
C VAL A 216 16.49 -9.48 -20.56
N LYS A 217 16.56 -8.60 -21.57
CA LYS A 217 17.23 -7.32 -21.44
C LYS A 217 16.58 -6.55 -20.29
N LYS A 218 17.39 -5.99 -19.38
CA LYS A 218 16.92 -5.18 -18.23
C LYS A 218 15.85 -4.17 -18.60
N VAL A 219 15.94 -3.59 -19.80
CA VAL A 219 14.93 -2.66 -20.36
C VAL A 219 13.54 -3.27 -20.43
N LYS A 220 13.37 -4.50 -20.91
CA LYS A 220 12.06 -5.15 -21.04
C LYS A 220 11.42 -5.40 -19.67
N LEU A 221 12.24 -5.75 -18.68
CA LEU A 221 11.80 -5.95 -17.30
C LEU A 221 11.30 -4.64 -16.69
N ILE A 222 12.03 -3.55 -16.88
CA ILE A 222 11.62 -2.20 -16.44
C ILE A 222 10.32 -1.78 -17.15
N VAL A 223 10.22 -1.98 -18.47
CA VAL A 223 9.01 -1.63 -19.23
C VAL A 223 7.80 -2.44 -18.75
N ALA A 224 7.95 -3.75 -18.52
CA ALA A 224 6.87 -4.59 -18.00
C ALA A 224 6.42 -4.15 -16.60
N GLY A 225 7.38 -3.84 -15.71
CA GLY A 225 7.09 -3.28 -14.39
C GLY A 225 6.36 -1.94 -14.48
N LEU A 226 6.85 -1.00 -15.30
CA LEU A 226 6.25 0.33 -15.47
C LEU A 226 4.85 0.25 -16.06
N LEU A 227 4.63 -0.59 -17.07
CA LEU A 227 3.30 -0.82 -17.64
C LEU A 227 2.35 -1.38 -16.58
N SER A 228 2.80 -2.36 -15.79
CA SER A 228 1.98 -2.92 -14.70
C SER A 228 1.63 -1.84 -13.67
N ALA A 229 2.62 -1.06 -13.24
CA ALA A 229 2.43 0.02 -12.27
C ALA A 229 1.48 1.12 -12.77
N LEU A 230 1.64 1.55 -14.02
CA LEU A 230 0.76 2.55 -14.64
C LEU A 230 -0.67 2.04 -14.75
N LEU A 231 -0.86 0.78 -15.16
CA LEU A 231 -2.19 0.21 -15.33
C LEU A 231 -2.89 0.03 -13.98
N VAL A 232 -2.25 -0.59 -12.98
CA VAL A 232 -2.90 -0.80 -11.68
C VAL A 232 -3.15 0.53 -10.96
N THR A 233 -2.20 1.47 -11.00
CA THR A 233 -2.30 2.71 -10.22
C THR A 233 -3.25 3.72 -10.86
N PHE A 234 -3.20 3.86 -12.19
CA PHE A 234 -3.83 4.99 -12.88
C PHE A 234 -4.87 4.60 -13.93
N ALA A 235 -4.95 3.33 -14.35
CA ALA A 235 -6.00 2.96 -15.29
C ALA A 235 -7.36 3.01 -14.58
N GLY A 236 -8.30 3.71 -15.21
CA GLY A 236 -9.70 3.57 -14.86
C GLY A 236 -10.31 2.33 -15.51
N ASN A 237 -11.53 2.01 -15.10
CA ASN A 237 -12.34 1.07 -15.86
C ASN A 237 -12.83 1.69 -17.17
N LEU A 238 -13.52 0.88 -17.98
CA LEU A 238 -14.07 1.31 -19.26
C LEU A 238 -15.41 2.07 -19.13
N HIS A 239 -15.76 2.61 -17.95
CA HIS A 239 -17.02 3.36 -17.75
C HIS A 239 -17.12 4.57 -18.68
N ILE A 240 -15.98 5.20 -19.01
CA ILE A 240 -15.97 6.34 -19.94
C ILE A 240 -16.63 6.00 -21.28
N LEU A 241 -16.65 4.72 -21.70
CA LEU A 241 -17.36 4.32 -22.91
C LEU A 241 -18.86 4.67 -22.87
N TYR A 242 -19.47 4.67 -21.67
CA TYR A 242 -20.88 5.03 -21.49
C TYR A 242 -21.18 6.49 -21.83
N SER A 243 -20.19 7.39 -21.81
CA SER A 243 -20.40 8.78 -22.23
C SER A 243 -20.63 8.94 -23.74
N PHE A 244 -20.43 7.87 -24.53
CA PHE A 244 -20.74 7.86 -25.96
C PHE A 244 -22.17 7.40 -26.28
N PHE A 245 -22.96 7.03 -25.27
CA PHE A 245 -24.30 6.49 -25.44
C PHE A 245 -25.34 7.39 -24.76
N LYS A 246 -26.62 7.19 -25.08
CA LYS A 246 -27.72 7.91 -24.41
C LYS A 246 -27.63 7.72 -22.88
N PRO A 247 -27.88 8.78 -22.08
CA PRO A 247 -27.88 8.68 -20.63
C PRO A 247 -28.87 7.62 -20.15
N TYR A 248 -28.48 6.92 -19.10
CA TYR A 248 -29.29 5.93 -18.39
C TYR A 248 -29.28 6.24 -16.89
N LYS A 249 -30.20 5.63 -16.15
CA LYS A 249 -30.21 5.74 -14.69
C LYS A 249 -29.04 4.93 -14.12
N ALA A 250 -28.05 5.60 -13.54
CA ALA A 250 -26.85 4.95 -13.00
C ALA A 250 -27.16 3.87 -11.95
N ASP A 251 -28.26 4.02 -11.20
CA ASP A 251 -28.71 3.03 -10.20
C ASP A 251 -29.23 1.71 -10.82
N ASN A 252 -29.41 1.66 -12.15
CA ASN A 252 -29.73 0.44 -12.87
C ASN A 252 -28.77 0.27 -14.07
N PRO A 253 -27.58 -0.31 -13.84
CA PRO A 253 -26.57 -0.44 -14.88
C PRO A 253 -27.08 -1.34 -16.02
N VAL A 254 -27.18 -0.76 -17.21
CA VAL A 254 -27.54 -1.46 -18.45
C VAL A 254 -26.26 -1.67 -19.25
N PRO A 255 -26.01 -2.85 -19.84
CA PRO A 255 -24.82 -3.03 -20.66
C PRO A 255 -24.75 -2.05 -21.84
N PHE A 256 -23.56 -1.50 -22.12
CA PHE A 256 -23.41 -0.44 -23.14
C PHE A 256 -23.86 -0.88 -24.56
N TRP A 257 -23.84 -2.18 -24.88
CA TRP A 257 -24.32 -2.70 -26.16
C TRP A 257 -25.84 -2.68 -26.32
N GLU A 258 -26.60 -2.48 -25.24
CA GLU A 258 -28.06 -2.26 -25.27
C GLU A 258 -28.40 -0.76 -25.34
N LEU A 259 -27.42 0.11 -25.12
CA LEU A 259 -27.63 1.55 -25.17
C LEU A 259 -27.55 2.05 -26.62
N GLN A 260 -28.41 3.02 -26.94
CA GLN A 260 -28.37 3.69 -28.22
C GLN A 260 -27.13 4.59 -28.30
N PHE A 261 -26.26 4.34 -29.28
CA PHE A 261 -25.10 5.19 -29.56
C PHE A 261 -25.56 6.62 -29.85
N SER A 262 -25.04 7.57 -29.08
CA SER A 262 -25.40 8.98 -29.15
C SER A 262 -24.26 9.80 -28.57
N PRO A 263 -23.10 9.87 -29.24
CA PRO A 263 -21.88 10.45 -28.67
C PRO A 263 -21.96 11.95 -28.41
N TRP A 264 -22.97 12.61 -28.96
CA TRP A 264 -23.21 14.03 -28.84
C TRP A 264 -24.65 14.28 -28.37
N GLN A 265 -24.81 15.22 -27.45
CA GLN A 265 -26.07 15.89 -27.15
C GLN A 265 -26.01 17.31 -27.67
N PHE A 266 -27.14 17.80 -28.17
CA PHE A 266 -27.28 19.19 -28.58
C PHE A 266 -27.89 19.99 -27.43
N THR A 267 -27.08 20.79 -26.76
CA THR A 267 -27.48 21.55 -25.56
C THR A 267 -27.02 22.99 -25.71
N ASN A 268 -27.90 23.97 -25.46
CA ASN A 268 -27.62 25.41 -25.57
C ASN A 268 -26.97 25.83 -26.91
N GLY A 269 -27.36 25.19 -28.02
CA GLY A 269 -26.83 25.50 -29.35
C GLY A 269 -25.49 24.84 -29.70
N ASN A 270 -24.92 24.03 -28.81
CA ASN A 270 -23.63 23.36 -29.02
C ASN A 270 -23.76 21.83 -28.91
N PHE A 271 -22.92 21.11 -29.67
CA PHE A 271 -22.72 19.67 -29.46
C PHE A 271 -21.78 19.45 -28.27
N VAL A 272 -22.25 18.72 -27.27
CA VAL A 272 -21.51 18.38 -26.06
C VAL A 272 -21.49 16.86 -25.91
N ILE A 273 -20.38 16.29 -25.45
CA ILE A 273 -20.32 14.88 -25.06
C ILE A 273 -21.31 14.67 -23.91
N ASN A 274 -21.99 13.51 -23.84
CA ASN A 274 -22.89 13.23 -22.72
C ASN A 274 -22.17 13.44 -21.39
N GLU A 275 -22.87 14.02 -20.42
CA GLU A 275 -22.29 14.29 -19.10
C GLU A 275 -21.72 13.01 -18.48
N TYR A 276 -20.41 13.04 -18.21
CA TYR A 276 -19.73 12.00 -17.46
C TYR A 276 -19.69 12.38 -15.99
N TRP A 277 -20.32 11.55 -15.15
CA TRP A 277 -20.25 11.69 -13.70
C TRP A 277 -19.41 10.55 -13.13
N TYR A 278 -18.18 10.86 -12.71
CA TYR A 278 -17.18 9.88 -12.29
C TYR A 278 -17.65 8.89 -11.20
N PRO A 279 -18.54 9.23 -10.24
CA PRO A 279 -19.08 8.28 -9.27
C PRO A 279 -19.91 7.16 -9.92
N ASN A 280 -20.46 7.37 -11.12
CA ASN A 280 -21.17 6.30 -11.81
C ASN A 280 -20.21 5.16 -12.21
N ALA A 281 -18.91 5.43 -12.33
CA ALA A 281 -17.90 4.42 -12.64
C ALA A 281 -17.65 3.42 -11.50
N THR A 282 -18.24 3.59 -10.32
CA THR A 282 -18.13 2.61 -9.22
C THR A 282 -19.42 1.85 -8.96
N ARG A 283 -20.50 2.15 -9.71
CA ARG A 283 -21.87 1.66 -9.48
C ARG A 283 -22.35 0.67 -10.55
N PHE A 284 -21.51 -0.28 -10.93
CA PHE A 284 -21.84 -1.27 -11.97
C PHE A 284 -22.60 -2.50 -11.48
N ILE A 285 -22.51 -2.80 -10.20
CA ILE A 285 -23.28 -3.86 -9.56
C ILE A 285 -24.30 -3.17 -8.67
N TYR A 286 -25.56 -3.58 -8.79
CA TYR A 286 -26.68 -2.97 -8.07
C TYR A 286 -26.42 -2.92 -6.56
N ASN A 287 -26.65 -1.76 -5.93
CA ASN A 287 -26.42 -1.49 -4.49
C ASN A 287 -25.00 -1.76 -3.97
N THR A 288 -23.99 -1.60 -4.83
CA THR A 288 -22.59 -1.76 -4.42
C THR A 288 -21.73 -0.59 -4.89
N ILE A 289 -20.59 -0.40 -4.23
CA ILE A 289 -19.56 0.55 -4.62
C ILE A 289 -18.29 -0.25 -4.86
N HIS A 290 -17.82 -0.23 -6.11
CA HIS A 290 -16.60 -0.91 -6.54
C HIS A 290 -15.57 0.14 -6.94
N GLU A 291 -14.81 0.60 -5.95
CA GLU A 291 -13.72 1.54 -6.19
C GLU A 291 -12.51 0.83 -6.79
N PHE A 292 -11.74 1.60 -7.54
CA PHE A 292 -10.49 1.19 -8.17
C PHE A 292 -9.47 2.30 -7.95
N PRO A 293 -8.15 2.01 -8.00
CA PRO A 293 -7.12 2.89 -7.47
C PRO A 293 -7.26 4.36 -7.88
N ILE A 294 -7.34 4.68 -9.19
CA ILE A 294 -7.47 6.08 -9.63
C ILE A 294 -8.73 6.77 -9.11
N TYR A 295 -9.84 6.06 -8.95
CA TYR A 295 -11.05 6.63 -8.33
C TYR A 295 -10.76 7.04 -6.88
N SER A 296 -10.19 6.14 -6.08
CA SER A 296 -9.88 6.41 -4.67
C SER A 296 -8.82 7.51 -4.52
N TRP A 297 -7.86 7.63 -5.45
CA TRP A 297 -6.89 8.72 -5.42
C TRP A 297 -7.53 10.09 -5.71
N VAL A 298 -8.57 10.14 -6.54
CA VAL A 298 -9.33 11.37 -6.80
C VAL A 298 -10.25 11.71 -5.63
N VAL A 299 -10.93 10.71 -5.06
CA VAL A 299 -11.79 10.88 -3.88
C VAL A 299 -10.98 11.37 -2.68
N ALA A 300 -9.78 10.80 -2.48
CA ALA A 300 -8.79 11.27 -1.52
C ALA A 300 -9.25 11.17 -0.05
N ASP A 301 -9.92 10.09 0.32
CA ASP A 301 -10.17 9.72 1.71
C ASP A 301 -9.27 8.54 2.13
N LEU A 302 -9.04 8.41 3.44
CA LEU A 302 -8.22 7.35 4.01
C LEU A 302 -9.13 6.22 4.48
N HIS A 303 -10.06 5.80 3.62
CA HIS A 303 -10.94 4.68 3.92
C HIS A 303 -10.13 3.38 4.05
N GLY A 304 -10.69 2.39 4.74
CA GLY A 304 -9.97 1.15 5.04
C GLY A 304 -9.46 0.38 3.81
N HIS A 305 -10.26 0.25 2.74
CA HIS A 305 -9.79 -0.40 1.50
C HIS A 305 -8.64 0.36 0.85
N VAL A 306 -8.67 1.69 0.86
CA VAL A 306 -7.57 2.53 0.32
C VAL A 306 -6.29 2.32 1.15
N LEU A 307 -6.42 2.35 2.48
CA LEU A 307 -5.32 2.07 3.41
C LEU A 307 -4.77 0.64 3.28
N ASP A 308 -5.59 -0.33 2.84
CA ASP A 308 -5.21 -1.73 2.71
C ASP A 308 -4.50 -2.05 1.38
N ILE A 309 -4.62 -1.22 0.33
CA ILE A 309 -3.96 -1.42 -0.98
C ILE A 309 -2.47 -1.82 -0.85
N PRO A 310 -1.64 -1.16 -0.02
CA PRO A 310 -0.24 -1.55 0.12
C PRO A 310 -0.06 -2.93 0.76
N PHE A 311 -0.96 -3.33 1.68
CA PHE A 311 -0.94 -4.65 2.32
C PHE A 311 -1.35 -5.75 1.35
N VAL A 312 -2.38 -5.49 0.56
CA VAL A 312 -2.81 -6.34 -0.56
C VAL A 312 -1.64 -6.64 -1.50
N LEU A 313 -0.90 -5.63 -1.92
CA LEU A 313 0.25 -5.84 -2.82
C LEU A 313 1.41 -6.53 -2.10
N LEU A 314 1.63 -6.27 -0.81
CA LEU A 314 2.62 -6.96 -0.01
C LEU A 314 2.31 -8.47 0.12
N ILE A 315 1.07 -8.85 0.41
CA ILE A 315 0.69 -10.27 0.52
C ILE A 315 0.80 -10.97 -0.84
N ILE A 316 0.38 -10.32 -1.93
CA ILE A 316 0.55 -10.86 -3.29
C ILE A 316 2.03 -11.06 -3.61
N GLY A 317 2.87 -10.05 -3.34
CA GLY A 317 4.31 -10.15 -3.56
C GLY A 317 4.94 -11.28 -2.73
N LEU A 318 4.54 -11.42 -1.47
CA LEU A 318 5.03 -12.45 -0.55
C LEU A 318 4.67 -13.86 -1.03
N LEU A 319 3.40 -14.07 -1.42
CA LEU A 319 2.94 -15.34 -1.99
C LEU A 319 3.63 -15.66 -3.31
N LEU A 320 3.87 -14.65 -4.17
CA LEU A 320 4.60 -14.83 -5.42
C LEU A 320 6.05 -15.27 -5.16
N SER A 321 6.73 -14.67 -4.18
CA SER A 321 8.07 -15.07 -3.76
C SER A 321 8.13 -16.53 -3.31
N LEU A 322 7.11 -16.98 -2.56
CA LEU A 322 6.98 -18.38 -2.15
C LEU A 322 6.82 -19.32 -3.36
N VAL A 323 5.89 -19.01 -4.27
CA VAL A 323 5.69 -19.79 -5.52
C VAL A 323 6.97 -19.85 -6.35
N PHE A 324 7.73 -18.74 -6.43
CA PHE A 324 8.99 -18.69 -7.15
C PHE A 324 10.08 -19.53 -6.51
N THR A 325 10.04 -19.68 -5.19
CA THR A 325 10.97 -20.53 -4.43
C THR A 325 10.68 -22.01 -4.70
N HIS A 326 9.40 -22.43 -4.64
CA HIS A 326 9.01 -23.83 -4.86
C HIS A 326 9.19 -24.32 -6.30
N THR A 327 9.08 -23.45 -7.29
CA THR A 327 9.15 -23.83 -8.71
C THR A 327 10.58 -23.92 -9.27
N GLN A 328 11.62 -23.88 -8.42
CA GLN A 328 13.01 -24.00 -8.87
C GLN A 328 13.44 -25.47 -9.03
N LYS A 329 13.98 -25.82 -10.20
CA LYS A 329 14.32 -27.20 -10.59
C LYS A 329 15.48 -27.84 -9.81
N ASN A 330 16.34 -27.06 -9.13
CA ASN A 330 17.43 -27.55 -8.28
C ASN A 330 17.67 -26.56 -7.13
N PRO A 331 17.02 -26.72 -5.97
CA PRO A 331 17.33 -25.90 -4.81
C PRO A 331 18.68 -26.34 -4.24
N ASP A 332 19.65 -25.43 -4.21
CA ASP A 332 20.90 -25.62 -3.47
C ASP A 332 20.62 -26.04 -2.02
N GLU A 333 21.55 -26.75 -1.36
CA GLU A 333 21.49 -27.06 0.08
C GLU A 333 21.15 -25.82 0.94
N GLU A 334 21.64 -24.65 0.51
CA GLU A 334 21.35 -23.36 1.12
C GLU A 334 19.88 -22.91 0.98
N LYS A 335 19.23 -23.25 -0.14
CA LYS A 335 17.80 -22.99 -0.39
C LYS A 335 16.89 -23.98 0.32
N LYS A 336 17.32 -25.24 0.51
CA LYS A 336 16.62 -26.20 1.37
C LYS A 336 16.57 -25.70 2.82
N LEU A 337 17.69 -25.17 3.33
CA LEU A 337 17.72 -24.54 4.64
C LEU A 337 16.89 -23.25 4.70
N GLN A 338 16.87 -22.44 3.63
CA GLN A 338 15.93 -21.31 3.52
C GLN A 338 14.49 -21.82 3.57
N MET A 339 14.06 -22.81 2.78
CA MET A 339 12.70 -23.36 2.87
C MET A 339 12.37 -23.85 4.29
N PHE A 340 13.33 -24.46 4.99
CA PHE A 340 13.17 -24.93 6.38
C PHE A 340 13.04 -23.78 7.40
N MET A 341 13.81 -22.70 7.27
CA MET A 341 13.74 -21.51 8.15
C MET A 341 12.61 -20.54 7.77
N VAL A 342 12.33 -20.42 6.48
CA VAL A 342 11.25 -19.63 5.88
C VAL A 342 9.93 -20.26 6.27
N SER A 343 9.79 -21.60 6.32
CA SER A 343 8.53 -22.27 6.65
C SER A 343 7.84 -21.71 7.91
N PRO A 344 8.43 -21.66 9.11
CA PRO A 344 7.73 -21.12 10.28
C PRO A 344 7.63 -19.59 10.29
N PHE A 345 8.72 -18.89 9.95
CA PHE A 345 8.75 -17.43 10.02
C PHE A 345 7.82 -16.80 8.97
N PHE A 346 7.84 -17.32 7.74
CA PHE A 346 6.96 -16.90 6.66
C PHE A 346 5.50 -17.12 7.05
N LEU A 347 5.15 -18.28 7.61
CA LEU A 347 3.78 -18.54 8.06
C LEU A 347 3.34 -17.58 9.17
N VAL A 348 4.20 -17.32 10.16
CA VAL A 348 3.91 -16.35 11.24
C VAL A 348 3.74 -14.94 10.68
N PHE A 349 4.65 -14.51 9.80
CA PHE A 349 4.57 -13.19 9.18
C PHE A 349 3.34 -13.05 8.27
N THR A 350 3.01 -14.09 7.50
CA THR A 350 1.81 -14.15 6.65
C THR A 350 0.55 -14.08 7.50
N GLY A 351 0.48 -14.83 8.61
CA GLY A 351 -0.63 -14.76 9.56
C GLY A 351 -0.77 -13.37 10.20
N LEU A 352 0.34 -12.73 10.56
CA LEU A 352 0.36 -11.35 11.05
C LEU A 352 -0.15 -10.37 9.99
N LEU A 353 0.28 -10.50 8.74
CA LEU A 353 -0.20 -9.66 7.65
C LEU A 353 -1.70 -9.82 7.43
N LEU A 354 -2.21 -11.06 7.39
CA LEU A 354 -3.65 -11.32 7.26
C LEU A 354 -4.46 -10.73 8.42
N ALA A 355 -3.93 -10.78 9.65
CA ALA A 355 -4.55 -10.12 10.79
C ALA A 355 -4.55 -8.59 10.63
N CYS A 356 -3.45 -7.99 10.18
CA CYS A 356 -3.36 -6.55 9.92
C CYS A 356 -4.31 -6.10 8.80
N MET A 357 -4.44 -6.92 7.75
CA MET A 357 -5.40 -6.69 6.68
C MET A 357 -6.81 -6.73 7.22
N TYR A 358 -7.19 -7.77 7.98
CA TYR A 358 -8.52 -7.82 8.61
C TYR A 358 -8.82 -6.62 9.51
N MET A 359 -7.81 -6.10 10.22
CA MET A 359 -7.93 -4.89 11.05
C MET A 359 -7.92 -3.57 10.26
N THR A 360 -7.56 -3.59 8.98
CA THR A 360 -7.51 -2.42 8.07
C THR A 360 -8.67 -2.41 7.08
N ASN A 361 -9.04 -3.57 6.55
CA ASN A 361 -10.24 -3.85 5.77
C ASN A 361 -10.65 -5.33 5.98
N ALA A 362 -11.82 -5.55 6.60
CA ALA A 362 -12.27 -6.90 6.94
C ALA A 362 -12.53 -7.79 5.71
N TRP A 363 -12.96 -7.21 4.59
CA TRP A 363 -13.26 -7.96 3.35
C TRP A 363 -11.97 -8.42 2.66
N ASP A 364 -10.97 -7.54 2.55
CA ASP A 364 -9.66 -7.91 2.03
C ASP A 364 -9.03 -9.01 2.89
N GLY A 365 -9.10 -8.89 4.21
CA GLY A 365 -8.66 -9.96 5.12
C GLY A 365 -9.24 -11.34 4.78
N ALA A 366 -10.52 -11.42 4.45
CA ALA A 366 -11.17 -12.69 4.06
C ALA A 366 -10.73 -13.18 2.67
N ILE A 367 -10.64 -12.28 1.68
CA ILE A 367 -10.25 -12.61 0.30
C ILE A 367 -8.81 -13.13 0.28
N TYR A 368 -7.88 -12.43 0.94
CA TYR A 368 -6.47 -12.79 0.94
C TYR A 368 -6.15 -13.97 1.87
N LEU A 369 -6.99 -14.26 2.87
CA LEU A 369 -6.94 -15.52 3.61
C LEU A 369 -7.24 -16.72 2.68
N LEU A 370 -8.29 -16.62 1.86
CA LEU A 370 -8.61 -17.66 0.88
C LEU A 370 -7.47 -17.84 -0.14
N LEU A 371 -6.95 -16.73 -0.70
CA LEU A 371 -5.84 -16.78 -1.64
C LEU A 371 -4.59 -17.42 -1.01
N THR A 372 -4.27 -17.04 0.23
CA THR A 372 -3.15 -17.62 0.96
C THR A 372 -3.35 -19.12 1.16
N GLY A 373 -4.57 -19.55 1.52
CA GLY A 373 -4.93 -20.97 1.62
C GLY A 373 -4.69 -21.73 0.32
N LEU A 374 -5.14 -21.18 -0.82
CA LEU A 374 -4.97 -21.79 -2.16
C LEU A 374 -3.50 -21.88 -2.62
N VAL A 375 -2.62 -21.02 -2.11
CA VAL A 375 -1.19 -21.05 -2.45
C VAL A 375 -0.43 -22.03 -1.55
N LEU A 376 -0.85 -22.19 -0.30
CA LEU A 376 -0.18 -23.04 0.69
C LEU A 376 -0.63 -24.51 0.65
N PHE A 377 -1.87 -24.77 0.24
CA PHE A 377 -2.50 -26.09 0.21
C PHE A 377 -3.04 -26.38 -1.18
#